data_AF-A0A839UYK9-F1
#
_entry.id   AF-A0A839UYK9-F1
#
_cell.length_a   1.000
_cell.length_b   1.000
_cell.length_c   1.000
_cell.angle_alpha   90.00
_cell.angle_beta   90.00
_cell.angle_gamma   90.00
#
_symmetry.space_group_name_H-M   'P 1'
#
loop_
_entity.id
_entity.type
_entity.pdbx_description
1 polymer ?
#
loop_
_entity_poly.entity_id
_entity_poly.type
_entity_poly.pdbx_seq_one_letter_code
_entity_poly.pdbx_strand_id
1 'polypeptide(L)'
;MRNKLILPCAALAGVIASAAFAVTMRDNEVFFDVAGVQAFSFQEAGHSIHSKQPWGGVSADVSRPGGQGRILVKAGRKASSFVAAWFKSAVGAGQTLVCDSRGTFPDELNFAVRGTLRFTAGGRAFTCNDFVVGQGHFATANNWWLGSPKMSGTHVSLSGATAQLCTTPIAGHDIPVPVTFAPQTPCSNHFSISPILPK
;
A
#
# COMPACT_ATOMS: atom_id res chain seq x y z
N MET A 1 -0.35 -14.39 -81.13
CA MET A 1 0.75 -14.83 -80.24
C MET A 1 1.30 -13.63 -79.48
N ARG A 2 1.77 -13.87 -78.25
CA ARG A 2 2.32 -12.94 -77.23
C ARG A 2 1.30 -12.15 -76.41
N ASN A 3 1.49 -11.91 -75.12
CA ASN A 3 1.93 -12.73 -73.98
C ASN A 3 1.47 -11.92 -72.75
N LYS A 4 1.15 -12.60 -71.64
CA LYS A 4 0.78 -12.00 -70.35
C LYS A 4 1.87 -11.07 -69.80
N LEU A 5 1.50 -10.03 -69.05
CA LEU A 5 1.93 -9.89 -67.64
C LEU A 5 1.12 -8.82 -66.89
N ILE A 6 0.51 -9.25 -65.79
CA ILE A 6 -0.15 -8.45 -64.76
C ILE A 6 0.96 -7.94 -63.82
N LEU A 7 0.96 -6.65 -63.46
CA LEU A 7 1.81 -6.12 -62.38
C LEU A 7 0.90 -5.58 -61.27
N PRO A 8 0.99 -6.08 -60.02
CA PRO A 8 0.18 -5.58 -58.92
C PRO A 8 0.81 -4.34 -58.27
N CYS A 9 -0.07 -3.47 -57.79
CA CYS A 9 0.21 -2.32 -56.94
C CYS A 9 0.79 -2.80 -55.60
N ALA A 10 2.06 -2.51 -55.32
CA ALA A 10 2.67 -2.77 -54.02
C ALA A 10 2.56 -1.51 -53.15
N ALA A 11 1.50 -1.44 -52.33
CA ALA A 11 1.42 -0.48 -51.24
C ALA A 11 2.30 -0.99 -50.09
N LEU A 12 3.40 -0.27 -49.81
CA LEU A 12 4.29 -0.56 -48.69
C LEU A 12 3.59 -0.14 -47.38
N ALA A 13 2.88 -1.07 -46.75
CA ALA A 13 2.33 -0.87 -45.41
C ALA A 13 3.47 -0.97 -44.40
N GLY A 14 4.01 0.18 -43.99
CA GLY A 14 4.95 0.27 -42.87
C GLY A 14 4.27 -0.20 -41.59
N VAL A 15 4.58 -1.40 -41.13
CA VAL A 15 4.18 -1.89 -39.80
C VAL A 15 4.98 -1.11 -38.77
N ILE A 16 4.38 -0.06 -38.20
CA ILE A 16 4.91 0.57 -36.99
C ILE A 16 4.65 -0.42 -35.85
N ALA A 17 5.63 -1.27 -35.56
CA ALA A 17 5.62 -2.10 -34.36
C ALA A 17 5.69 -1.17 -33.14
N SER A 18 4.53 -0.84 -32.58
CA SER A 18 4.46 -0.18 -31.28
C SER A 18 4.95 -1.19 -30.25
N ALA A 19 6.16 -0.99 -29.73
CA ALA A 19 6.67 -1.77 -28.61
C ALA A 19 5.76 -1.54 -27.39
N ALA A 20 4.85 -2.47 -27.13
CA ALA A 20 4.11 -2.51 -25.89
C ALA A 20 5.11 -2.82 -24.77
N PHE A 21 5.48 -1.81 -23.98
CA PHE A 21 6.21 -2.04 -22.73
C PHE A 21 5.41 -3.03 -21.89
N ALA A 22 5.94 -4.24 -21.71
CA ALA A 22 5.29 -5.30 -20.94
C ALA A 22 5.12 -4.83 -19.49
N VAL A 23 3.88 -4.57 -19.09
CA VAL A 23 3.56 -4.22 -17.71
C VAL A 23 3.69 -5.47 -16.85
N THR A 24 4.57 -5.41 -15.85
CA THR A 24 4.92 -6.58 -15.03
C THR A 24 4.13 -6.57 -13.73
N MET A 25 3.38 -7.64 -13.46
CA MET A 25 2.83 -7.90 -12.13
C MET A 25 3.97 -8.16 -11.15
N ARG A 26 3.92 -7.56 -9.96
CA ARG A 26 4.93 -7.76 -8.92
C ARG A 26 4.25 -8.04 -7.59
N ASP A 27 4.95 -8.79 -6.76
CA ASP A 27 4.64 -8.91 -5.34
C ASP A 27 5.24 -7.71 -4.60
N ASN A 28 4.41 -7.01 -3.84
CA ASN A 28 4.79 -5.84 -3.08
C ASN A 28 4.42 -6.03 -1.63
N GLU A 29 5.42 -6.12 -0.76
CA GLU A 29 5.23 -6.46 0.64
C GLU A 29 5.57 -5.30 1.55
N VAL A 30 4.72 -5.08 2.55
CA VAL A 30 4.97 -4.23 3.71
C VAL A 30 4.75 -5.04 4.98
N PHE A 31 5.64 -4.86 5.94
CA PHE A 31 5.73 -5.63 7.17
C PHE A 31 5.46 -4.75 8.39
N PHE A 32 4.84 -5.36 9.39
CA PHE A 32 4.39 -4.74 10.62
C PHE A 32 4.86 -5.55 11.82
N ASP A 33 5.76 -4.96 12.60
CA ASP A 33 6.18 -5.47 13.90
C ASP A 33 5.07 -5.24 14.92
N VAL A 34 4.41 -6.32 15.34
CA VAL A 34 3.42 -6.29 16.41
C VAL A 34 3.87 -7.28 17.48
N ALA A 35 4.16 -6.79 18.69
CA ALA A 35 4.66 -7.62 19.77
C ALA A 35 3.67 -8.75 20.09
N GLY A 36 4.12 -10.01 19.93
CA GLY A 36 3.29 -11.19 20.18
C GLY A 36 2.11 -11.33 19.23
N VAL A 37 2.28 -10.98 17.94
CA VAL A 37 1.22 -11.16 16.93
C VAL A 37 0.78 -12.62 16.84
N GLN A 38 -0.54 -12.81 16.83
CA GLN A 38 -1.20 -14.11 16.74
C GLN A 38 -1.98 -14.25 15.43
N ALA A 39 -2.57 -13.14 14.96
CA ALA A 39 -3.29 -13.07 13.70
C ALA A 39 -3.14 -11.67 13.10
N PHE A 40 -3.18 -11.59 11.77
CA PHE A 40 -3.07 -10.35 11.03
C PHE A 40 -3.84 -10.48 9.72
N SER A 41 -4.71 -9.53 9.41
CA SER A 41 -5.49 -9.50 8.17
C SER A 41 -5.81 -8.08 7.74
N PHE A 42 -6.07 -7.93 6.44
CA PHE A 42 -6.39 -6.66 5.83
C PHE A 42 -7.51 -6.89 4.82
N GLN A 43 -8.63 -6.21 5.03
CA GLN A 43 -9.78 -6.27 4.14
C GLN A 43 -9.78 -5.01 3.27
N GLU A 44 -9.48 -5.19 1.98
CA GLU A 44 -9.51 -4.10 1.01
C GLU A 44 -10.93 -3.50 0.89
N ALA A 45 -11.02 -2.18 0.95
CA ALA A 45 -12.23 -1.40 0.71
C ALA A 45 -12.16 -0.55 -0.57
N GLY A 46 -10.94 -0.24 -1.04
CA GLY A 46 -10.72 0.40 -2.32
C GLY A 46 -9.24 0.59 -2.61
N HIS A 47 -8.88 0.79 -3.88
CA HIS A 47 -7.51 1.02 -4.30
C HIS A 47 -7.42 2.06 -5.42
N SER A 48 -6.19 2.50 -5.71
CA SER A 48 -5.85 3.28 -6.89
C SER A 48 -4.54 2.78 -7.46
N ILE A 49 -4.51 2.61 -8.78
CA ILE A 49 -3.34 2.22 -9.57
C ILE A 49 -3.47 2.86 -10.95
N HIS A 50 -2.34 3.17 -11.59
CA HIS A 50 -2.35 3.67 -12.96
C HIS A 50 -3.04 2.67 -13.90
N SER A 51 -4.00 3.13 -14.73
CA SER A 51 -4.91 2.27 -15.55
C SER A 51 -4.25 1.23 -16.45
N LYS A 52 -3.02 1.49 -16.91
CA LYS A 52 -2.23 0.54 -17.72
C LYS A 52 -1.45 -0.50 -16.90
N GLN A 53 -1.45 -0.44 -15.57
CA GLN A 53 -0.74 -1.39 -14.72
C GLN A 53 -1.65 -2.53 -14.27
N PRO A 54 -1.13 -3.75 -14.11
CA PRO A 54 -1.91 -4.89 -13.64
C PRO A 54 -2.25 -4.77 -12.15
N TRP A 55 -3.41 -5.28 -11.76
CA TRP A 55 -3.87 -5.41 -10.37
C TRP A 55 -4.28 -6.86 -10.09
N GLY A 56 -3.67 -7.45 -9.07
CA GLY A 56 -3.88 -8.84 -8.66
C GLY A 56 -4.48 -8.98 -7.27
N GLY A 57 -4.90 -7.87 -6.64
CA GLY A 57 -5.52 -7.85 -5.33
C GLY A 57 -4.55 -7.77 -4.16
N VAL A 58 -5.13 -7.81 -2.96
CA VAL A 58 -4.44 -7.65 -1.68
C VAL A 58 -4.72 -8.84 -0.78
N SER A 59 -3.69 -9.33 -0.11
CA SER A 59 -3.80 -10.34 0.94
C SER A 59 -2.96 -9.93 2.14
N ALA A 60 -3.26 -10.48 3.32
CA ALA A 60 -2.49 -10.23 4.51
C ALA A 60 -2.45 -11.47 5.41
N ASP A 61 -1.32 -11.67 6.08
CA ASP A 61 -1.07 -12.77 6.99
C ASP A 61 -0.02 -12.39 8.04
N VAL A 62 0.31 -13.35 8.91
CA VAL A 62 1.56 -13.30 9.67
C VAL A 62 2.62 -14.02 8.83
N SER A 63 3.72 -13.33 8.51
CA SER A 63 4.75 -13.81 7.56
C SER A 63 5.34 -15.18 7.90
N ARG A 64 5.36 -15.51 9.19
CA ARG A 64 5.66 -16.82 9.77
C ARG A 64 5.08 -16.87 11.19
N PRO A 65 4.84 -18.04 11.82
CA PRO A 65 4.44 -18.10 13.22
C PRO A 65 5.40 -17.31 14.13
N GLY A 66 4.86 -16.36 14.92
CA GLY A 66 5.66 -15.44 15.75
C GLY A 66 6.44 -14.37 14.96
N GLY A 67 6.18 -14.23 13.66
CA GLY A 67 6.80 -13.27 12.75
C GLY A 67 6.12 -11.90 12.73
N GLN A 68 6.14 -11.25 11.56
CA GLN A 68 5.59 -9.91 11.36
C GLN A 68 4.21 -10.01 10.71
N GLY A 69 3.32 -9.06 10.99
CA GLY A 69 2.17 -8.85 10.13
C GLY A 69 2.64 -8.45 8.73
N ARG A 70 2.01 -8.97 7.68
CA ARG A 70 2.39 -8.69 6.29
C ARG A 70 1.15 -8.32 5.49
N ILE A 71 1.26 -7.27 4.68
CA ILE A 71 0.33 -7.01 3.58
C ILE A 71 1.09 -7.24 2.27
N LEU A 72 0.53 -8.09 1.42
CA LEU A 72 0.99 -8.36 0.06
C LEU A 72 0.02 -7.70 -0.93
N VAL A 73 0.52 -6.78 -1.73
CA VAL A 73 -0.20 -6.17 -2.85
C VAL A 73 0.38 -6.71 -4.15
N LYS A 74 -0.45 -7.40 -4.93
CA LYS A 74 -0.08 -7.85 -6.28
C LYS A 74 -0.42 -6.74 -7.27
N ALA A 75 0.59 -6.02 -7.72
CA ALA A 75 0.39 -4.86 -8.58
C ALA A 75 1.61 -4.54 -9.44
N GLY A 76 1.37 -3.90 -10.57
CA GLY A 76 2.43 -3.23 -11.32
C GLY A 76 2.96 -1.99 -10.61
N ARG A 77 4.10 -1.47 -11.10
CA ARG A 77 4.75 -0.28 -10.55
C ARG A 77 4.89 0.77 -11.64
N LYS A 78 4.14 1.86 -11.48
CA LYS A 78 4.31 3.06 -12.29
C LYS A 78 3.95 4.28 -11.43
N ALA A 79 4.95 5.11 -11.16
CA ALA A 79 4.77 6.37 -10.46
C ALA A 79 3.67 7.20 -11.14
N SER A 80 2.75 7.70 -10.32
CA SER A 80 1.56 8.39 -10.77
C SER A 80 1.10 9.40 -9.70
N SER A 81 1.09 10.68 -10.08
CA SER A 81 0.52 11.75 -9.26
C SER A 81 -0.98 11.59 -9.03
N PHE A 82 -1.70 10.95 -9.97
CA PHE A 82 -3.10 10.60 -9.79
C PHE A 82 -3.31 9.63 -8.61
N VAL A 83 -2.43 8.64 -8.46
CA VAL A 83 -2.50 7.69 -7.35
C VAL A 83 -2.17 8.39 -6.02
N ALA A 84 -1.17 9.27 -6.02
CA ALA A 84 -0.84 10.09 -4.87
C ALA A 84 -1.99 11.02 -4.44
N ALA A 85 -2.68 11.65 -5.39
CA ALA A 85 -3.85 12.46 -5.12
C ALA A 85 -5.00 11.63 -4.51
N TRP A 86 -5.22 10.42 -5.01
CA TRP A 86 -6.19 9.49 -4.42
C TRP A 86 -5.82 9.11 -2.99
N PHE A 87 -4.55 8.78 -2.73
CA PHE A 87 -4.05 8.48 -1.38
C PHE A 87 -4.29 9.66 -0.43
N LYS A 88 -3.94 10.88 -0.85
CA LYS A 88 -4.17 12.10 -0.08
C LYS A 88 -5.66 12.31 0.22
N SER A 89 -6.53 12.07 -0.76
CA SER A 89 -7.98 12.13 -0.56
C SER A 89 -8.50 11.06 0.40
N ALA A 90 -7.94 9.84 0.36
CA ALA A 90 -8.32 8.76 1.25
C ALA A 90 -7.88 9.02 2.71
N VAL A 91 -6.74 9.68 2.89
CA VAL A 91 -6.26 10.14 4.21
C VAL A 91 -7.04 11.36 4.70
N GLY A 92 -7.47 12.25 3.81
CA GLY A 92 -8.27 13.42 4.17
C GLY A 92 -7.56 14.35 5.16
N ALA A 93 -8.24 14.68 6.27
CA ALA A 93 -7.71 15.53 7.33
C ALA A 93 -6.79 14.80 8.33
N GLY A 94 -6.59 13.49 8.14
CA GLY A 94 -5.72 12.70 8.98
C GLY A 94 -4.23 12.94 8.70
N GLN A 95 -3.40 12.07 9.27
CA GLN A 95 -1.95 12.13 9.14
C GLN A 95 -1.40 10.96 8.35
N THR A 96 -0.17 11.14 7.87
CA THR A 96 0.60 10.14 7.16
C THR A 96 1.85 9.76 7.94
N LEU A 97 2.34 8.58 7.63
CA LEU A 97 3.57 8.02 8.15
C LEU A 97 4.38 7.49 6.97
N VAL A 98 5.66 7.88 6.90
CA VAL A 98 6.60 7.39 5.90
C VAL A 98 7.97 7.21 6.54
N CYS A 99 8.74 6.26 6.02
CA CYS A 99 10.15 6.12 6.39
C CYS A 99 11.05 6.85 5.39
N ASP A 100 10.81 8.14 5.15
CA ASP A 100 11.70 9.02 4.37
C ASP A 100 11.53 10.50 4.78
N SER A 101 12.24 11.40 4.11
CA SER A 101 12.28 12.84 4.43
C SER A 101 11.51 13.76 3.48
N ARG A 102 10.66 13.24 2.57
CA ARG A 102 10.11 14.02 1.43
C ARG A 102 8.81 14.78 1.70
N GLY A 103 8.44 14.98 2.96
CA GLY A 103 7.33 15.84 3.35
C GLY A 103 6.02 15.07 3.59
N THR A 104 4.95 15.84 3.83
CA THR A 104 3.72 15.32 4.48
C THR A 104 2.94 14.32 3.62
N PHE A 105 3.04 14.37 2.29
CA PHE A 105 2.32 13.48 1.39
C PHE A 105 3.21 13.10 0.21
N PRO A 106 2.98 11.94 -0.41
CA PRO A 106 3.71 11.56 -1.62
C PRO A 106 3.29 12.45 -2.79
N ASP A 107 4.25 12.79 -3.64
CA ASP A 107 3.95 13.44 -4.93
C ASP A 107 3.50 12.43 -5.99
N GLU A 108 4.04 11.21 -5.92
CA GLU A 108 3.71 10.10 -6.81
C GLU A 108 3.69 8.77 -6.05
N LEU A 109 2.78 7.89 -6.44
CA LEU A 109 2.71 6.52 -5.94
C LEU A 109 2.55 5.53 -7.09
N ASN A 110 3.05 4.31 -6.91
CA ASN A 110 2.82 3.19 -7.82
C ASN A 110 1.37 2.69 -7.73
N PHE A 111 0.91 2.51 -6.49
CA PHE A 111 -0.45 2.12 -6.13
C PHE A 111 -0.72 2.55 -4.68
N ALA A 112 -2.00 2.60 -4.32
CA ALA A 112 -2.48 2.84 -2.97
C ALA A 112 -3.71 1.99 -2.68
N VAL A 113 -3.90 1.60 -1.43
CA VAL A 113 -4.97 0.73 -0.97
C VAL A 113 -5.52 1.27 0.34
N ARG A 114 -6.84 1.39 0.43
CA ARG A 114 -7.58 1.66 1.66
C ARG A 114 -8.33 0.40 2.08
N GLY A 115 -8.36 0.13 3.38
CA GLY A 115 -9.08 -1.02 3.91
C GLY A 115 -9.20 -1.00 5.43
N THR A 116 -9.62 -2.13 5.97
CA THR A 116 -9.67 -2.37 7.42
C THR A 116 -8.55 -3.32 7.80
N LEU A 117 -7.65 -2.83 8.66
CA LEU A 117 -6.59 -3.61 9.26
C LEU A 117 -7.11 -4.28 10.54
N ARG A 118 -6.89 -5.59 10.67
CA ARG A 118 -7.20 -6.36 11.88
C ARG A 118 -5.97 -7.13 12.33
N PHE A 119 -5.72 -7.15 13.62
CA PHE A 119 -4.66 -7.98 14.20
C PHE A 119 -5.02 -8.45 15.60
N THR A 120 -4.43 -9.57 16.01
CA THR A 120 -4.55 -10.09 17.37
C THR A 120 -3.18 -10.11 18.01
N ALA A 121 -3.05 -9.50 19.19
CA ALA A 121 -1.83 -9.48 19.98
C ALA A 121 -2.19 -9.55 21.47
N GLY A 122 -1.40 -10.31 22.24
CA GLY A 122 -1.67 -10.50 23.68
C GLY A 122 -3.07 -11.07 23.97
N GLY A 123 -3.62 -11.91 23.09
CA GLY A 123 -4.95 -12.50 23.23
C GLY A 123 -6.11 -11.54 22.93
N ARG A 124 -5.85 -10.33 22.45
CA ARG A 124 -6.88 -9.31 22.14
C ARG A 124 -6.88 -8.99 20.65
N ALA A 125 -8.08 -8.92 20.07
CA ALA A 125 -8.27 -8.49 18.68
C ALA A 125 -8.39 -6.95 18.61
N PHE A 126 -7.83 -6.37 17.56
CA PHE A 126 -7.86 -4.94 17.27
C PHE A 126 -8.34 -4.73 15.83
N THR A 127 -9.20 -3.72 15.63
CA THR A 127 -9.73 -3.34 14.31
C THR A 127 -9.48 -1.86 14.05
N CYS A 128 -8.66 -1.57 13.04
CA CYS A 128 -8.33 -0.22 12.60
C CYS A 128 -8.96 0.03 11.23
N ASN A 129 -10.04 0.81 11.20
CA ASN A 129 -10.80 1.11 9.98
C ASN A 129 -10.18 2.26 9.20
N ASP A 130 -10.37 2.26 7.87
CA ASP A 130 -9.87 3.28 6.93
C ASP A 130 -8.35 3.43 6.93
N PHE A 131 -7.65 2.31 7.14
CA PHE A 131 -6.20 2.25 7.04
C PHE A 131 -5.79 2.31 5.58
N VAL A 132 -4.86 3.21 5.25
CA VAL A 132 -4.37 3.44 3.89
C VAL A 132 -2.89 3.07 3.85
N VAL A 133 -2.51 2.24 2.88
CA VAL A 133 -1.12 1.92 2.55
C VAL A 133 -0.85 2.22 1.09
N GLY A 134 0.35 2.69 0.76
CA GLY A 134 0.75 2.94 -0.63
C GLY A 134 2.24 2.72 -0.82
N GLN A 135 2.64 2.30 -2.01
CA GLN A 135 4.05 2.19 -2.37
C GLN A 135 4.42 3.31 -3.32
N GLY A 136 5.49 4.03 -2.99
CA GLY A 136 6.08 5.06 -3.85
C GLY A 136 7.47 4.66 -4.32
N HIS A 137 8.28 5.68 -4.60
CA HIS A 137 9.68 5.53 -4.92
C HIS A 137 10.52 6.59 -4.17
N PHE A 138 11.63 6.16 -3.59
CA PHE A 138 12.60 7.03 -2.94
C PHE A 138 14.03 6.65 -3.35
N ALA A 139 14.74 7.60 -3.97
CA ALA A 139 16.08 7.42 -4.52
C ALA A 139 16.19 6.20 -5.46
N THR A 140 16.77 5.09 -5.01
CA THR A 140 16.93 3.85 -5.79
C THR A 140 16.04 2.71 -5.30
N ALA A 141 15.23 2.96 -4.27
CA ALA A 141 14.40 1.96 -3.60
C ALA A 141 12.92 2.36 -3.60
N ASN A 142 12.04 1.43 -3.27
CA ASN A 142 10.64 1.75 -3.01
C ASN A 142 10.47 2.07 -1.53
N ASN A 143 9.72 3.12 -1.25
CA ASN A 143 9.24 3.47 0.08
C ASN A 143 7.77 3.05 0.23
N TRP A 144 7.34 2.94 1.47
CA TRP A 144 5.94 2.71 1.81
C TRP A 144 5.38 3.84 2.64
N TRP A 145 4.14 4.20 2.34
CA TRP A 145 3.37 5.24 2.96
C TRP A 145 2.19 4.61 3.69
N LEU A 146 1.92 5.10 4.89
CA LEU A 146 0.76 4.76 5.69
C LEU A 146 -0.04 6.04 5.95
N GLY A 147 -1.33 5.89 6.16
CA GLY A 147 -2.18 6.99 6.60
C GLY A 147 -3.58 6.50 6.97
N SER A 148 -4.38 7.40 7.51
CA SER A 148 -5.80 7.16 7.78
C SER A 148 -6.46 8.49 8.12
N PRO A 149 -7.75 8.71 7.79
CA PRO A 149 -8.50 9.88 8.23
C PRO A 149 -8.64 9.97 9.75
N LYS A 150 -8.38 8.88 10.48
CA LYS A 150 -8.43 8.80 11.95
C LYS A 150 -7.05 8.89 12.59
N MET A 151 -5.99 8.97 11.78
CA MET A 151 -4.63 9.06 12.27
C MET A 151 -4.30 10.49 12.70
N SER A 152 -3.73 10.60 13.89
CA SER A 152 -3.39 11.84 14.58
C SER A 152 -1.91 11.87 14.94
N GLY A 153 -1.38 13.09 15.13
CA GLY A 153 0.03 13.37 15.30
C GLY A 153 0.47 14.50 14.39
N THR A 154 1.78 14.72 14.29
CA THR A 154 2.38 15.44 13.15
C THR A 154 2.80 14.40 12.13
N HIS A 155 2.90 14.75 10.85
CA HIS A 155 3.56 13.87 9.88
C HIS A 155 4.87 13.33 10.44
N VAL A 156 5.02 12.02 10.38
CA VAL A 156 6.16 11.33 10.95
C VAL A 156 7.04 10.76 9.83
N SER A 157 8.28 11.22 9.85
CA SER A 157 9.41 10.79 9.02
C SER A 157 10.48 10.17 9.90
N LEU A 158 11.08 9.05 9.47
CA LEU A 158 12.31 8.43 9.99
C LEU A 158 12.31 7.98 11.47
N SER A 159 11.87 8.83 12.41
CA SER A 159 11.86 8.61 13.84
C SER A 159 10.69 9.35 14.48
N GLY A 160 9.58 8.67 14.70
CA GLY A 160 8.41 9.18 15.42
C GLY A 160 7.26 8.20 15.37
N ALA A 161 6.09 8.57 15.89
CA ALA A 161 4.90 7.74 15.84
C ALA A 161 3.63 8.58 15.61
N THR A 162 2.70 8.01 14.86
CA THR A 162 1.33 8.48 14.73
C THR A 162 0.39 7.55 15.47
N ALA A 163 -0.77 8.01 15.91
CA ALA A 163 -1.76 7.16 16.58
C ALA A 163 -3.12 7.28 15.92
N GLN A 164 -3.89 6.19 15.90
CA GLN A 164 -5.32 6.23 15.61
C GLN A 164 -6.10 5.44 16.65
N LEU A 165 -7.37 5.77 16.85
CA LEU A 165 -8.27 4.95 17.65
C LEU A 165 -8.74 3.75 16.83
N CYS A 166 -8.35 2.56 17.27
CA CYS A 166 -8.88 1.29 16.78
C CYS A 166 -9.88 0.73 17.79
N THR A 167 -10.64 -0.31 17.46
CA THR A 167 -11.57 -0.94 18.40
C THR A 167 -11.06 -2.31 18.84
N THR A 168 -11.38 -2.69 20.08
CA THR A 168 -11.18 -4.04 20.61
C THR A 168 -12.48 -4.54 21.24
N PRO A 169 -12.93 -5.78 20.96
CA PRO A 169 -14.13 -6.31 21.58
C PRO A 169 -13.85 -6.72 23.03
N ILE A 170 -14.64 -6.19 23.97
CA ILE A 170 -14.62 -6.54 25.39
C ILE A 170 -16.06 -6.79 25.83
N ALA A 171 -16.35 -8.01 26.32
CA ALA A 171 -17.67 -8.39 26.81
C ALA A 171 -18.83 -8.05 25.83
N GLY A 172 -18.59 -8.19 24.53
CA GLY A 172 -19.59 -7.91 23.48
C GLY A 172 -19.67 -6.45 23.03
N HIS A 173 -18.84 -5.55 23.57
CA HIS A 173 -18.78 -4.13 23.17
C HIS A 173 -17.45 -3.79 22.51
N ASP A 174 -17.49 -2.96 21.47
CA ASP A 174 -16.30 -2.41 20.81
C ASP A 174 -15.77 -1.20 21.59
N ILE A 175 -14.62 -1.37 22.24
CA ILE A 175 -13.98 -0.33 23.04
C ILE A 175 -12.88 0.36 22.22
N PRO A 176 -12.86 1.71 22.14
CA PRO A 176 -11.79 2.42 21.46
C PRO A 176 -10.47 2.28 22.22
N VAL A 177 -9.40 1.95 21.50
CA VAL A 177 -8.03 1.78 22.00
C VAL A 177 -7.08 2.55 21.09
N PRO A 178 -6.23 3.43 21.64
CA PRO A 178 -5.17 4.06 20.87
C PRO A 178 -4.17 3.00 20.37
N VAL A 179 -3.88 3.00 19.08
CA VAL A 179 -2.83 2.18 18.46
C VAL A 179 -1.82 3.09 17.80
N THR A 180 -0.56 2.95 18.17
CA THR A 180 0.55 3.71 17.58
C THR A 180 1.15 2.96 16.41
N PHE A 181 1.57 3.73 15.41
CA PHE A 181 2.25 3.29 14.19
C PHE A 181 3.54 4.10 14.06
N ALA A 182 4.67 3.43 13.83
CA ALA A 182 5.97 4.08 13.69
C ALA A 182 6.78 3.46 12.56
N PRO A 183 7.67 4.22 11.90
CA PRO A 183 8.58 3.67 10.90
C PRO A 183 9.64 2.80 11.59
N GLN A 184 10.13 1.77 10.92
CA GLN A 184 11.26 0.96 11.39
C GLN A 184 12.44 1.06 10.43
N THR A 185 13.65 1.08 10.97
CA THR A 185 14.88 1.03 10.18
C THR A 185 15.30 -0.43 9.95
N PRO A 186 15.68 -0.84 8.72
CA PRO A 186 15.86 -0.02 7.52
C PRO A 186 14.55 0.42 6.86
N CYS A 187 14.54 1.68 6.43
CA CYS A 187 13.40 2.47 6.00
C CYS A 187 12.84 2.15 4.60
N SER A 188 12.49 0.89 4.33
CA SER A 188 11.91 0.48 3.05
C SER A 188 10.44 0.15 3.17
N ASN A 189 10.11 -0.82 4.01
CA ASN A 189 8.81 -1.49 4.04
C ASN A 189 8.50 -2.10 5.41
N HIS A 190 9.07 -1.56 6.50
CA HIS A 190 8.88 -2.04 7.86
C HIS A 190 8.32 -0.93 8.76
N PHE A 191 7.29 -1.27 9.52
CA PHE A 191 6.64 -0.40 10.49
C PHE A 191 6.38 -1.18 11.77
N SER A 192 6.20 -0.50 12.89
CA SER A 192 5.70 -1.12 14.12
C SER A 192 4.27 -0.70 14.42
N ILE A 193 3.50 -1.61 15.01
CA ILE A 193 2.17 -1.37 15.55
C ILE A 193 2.20 -1.67 17.04
N SER A 194 1.70 -0.75 17.86
CA SER A 194 1.65 -0.95 19.31
C SER A 194 0.31 -0.46 19.89
N PRO A 195 -0.60 -1.36 20.27
CA PRO A 195 -1.81 -0.99 20.99
C PRO A 195 -1.47 -0.53 22.41
N ILE A 196 -2.00 0.61 22.83
CA ILE A 196 -1.87 1.13 24.19
C ILE A 196 -3.05 0.57 25.00
N LEU A 197 -2.82 -0.57 25.63
CA LEU A 197 -3.83 -1.18 26.48
C LEU A 197 -3.98 -0.40 27.80
N PRO A 198 -5.22 -0.10 28.24
CA PRO A 198 -5.43 0.37 29.60
C PRO A 198 -4.93 -0.71 30.58
N LYS A 199 -4.16 -0.27 31.58
CA LYS A 199 -3.69 -1.13 32.68
C LYS A 199 -4.86 -1.67 33.50
#